data_AF-A0A8C5TGF0-F1
#
_entry.id   AF-A0A8C5TGF0-F1
#
_cell.length_a   1.000
_cell.length_b   1.000
_cell.length_c   1.000
_cell.angle_alpha   90.00
_cell.angle_beta   90.00
_cell.angle_gamma   90.00
#
_symmetry.space_group_name_H-M   'P 1'
#
loop_
_entity.id
_entity.type
_entity.pdbx_description
1 polymer ?
#
loop_
_entity_poly.entity_id
_entity_poly.type
_entity_poly.pdbx_seq_one_letter_code
_entity_poly.pdbx_strand_id
1 'polypeptide(L)' 'NAKKRTLLKVEIVGNYWTHYGTSLRRRVNTTGIKQLARYTHFLCREIQIKAVAFPYCPTSTQTAGGGAWIYNSPAG' A
#
# COMPACT_ATOMS: atom_id res chain seq x y z
N ASN A 1 8.12 -14.22 -30.17
CA ASN A 1 6.72 -14.49 -29.72
C ASN A 1 6.60 -14.40 -28.20
N ALA A 2 6.76 -13.20 -27.63
CA ALA A 2 6.55 -12.99 -26.20
C ALA A 2 5.06 -12.72 -25.97
N LYS A 3 4.36 -13.61 -25.28
CA LYS A 3 2.98 -13.39 -24.86
C LYS A 3 2.94 -12.12 -24.02
N LYS A 4 2.45 -11.02 -24.61
CA LYS A 4 1.99 -9.83 -23.89
C LYS A 4 0.81 -10.26 -23.05
N ARG A 5 1.09 -10.86 -21.90
CA ARG A 5 0.06 -11.19 -20.93
C ARG A 5 -0.48 -9.84 -20.47
N THR A 6 -1.79 -9.65 -20.58
CA THR A 6 -2.55 -8.51 -20.06
C THR A 6 -2.51 -8.44 -18.52
N LEU A 7 -1.34 -8.71 -17.92
CA LEU A 7 -1.05 -8.86 -16.49
C LEU A 7 -0.60 -7.56 -15.81
N LEU A 8 -0.26 -6.53 -16.57
CA LEU A 8 0.30 -5.29 -16.01
C LEU A 8 -0.65 -4.57 -15.03
N LYS A 9 -1.95 -4.93 -15.00
CA LYS A 9 -2.96 -4.25 -14.17
C LYS A 9 -3.36 -5.01 -12.90
N VAL A 10 -2.82 -6.21 -12.67
CA VAL A 10 -3.35 -7.18 -11.67
C VAL A 10 -2.29 -7.56 -10.62
N GLU A 11 -1.12 -6.93 -10.58
CA GLU A 11 0.04 -7.44 -9.83
C GLU A 11 -0.24 -7.75 -8.34
N ILE A 12 -1.01 -6.91 -7.62
CA ILE A 12 -1.33 -7.14 -6.21
C ILE A 12 -2.49 -8.13 -6.02
N VAL A 13 -3.48 -8.10 -6.93
CA VAL A 13 -4.69 -8.94 -6.86
C VAL A 13 -4.58 -10.24 -7.65
N GLY A 14 -3.40 -10.57 -8.15
CA GLY A 14 -3.12 -11.75 -8.98
C GLY A 14 -3.40 -13.07 -8.26
N ASN A 15 -3.21 -13.09 -6.94
CA ASN A 15 -3.47 -14.26 -6.10
C ASN A 15 -4.96 -14.67 -6.06
N TYR A 16 -5.88 -13.76 -6.42
CA TYR A 16 -7.32 -14.04 -6.41
C TYR A 16 -7.85 -14.68 -7.71
N TRP A 17 -7.00 -14.89 -8.74
CA TRP A 17 -7.32 -15.61 -9.99
C TRP A 17 -8.61 -15.21 -10.71
N THR A 18 -9.73 -15.92 -10.51
CA THR A 18 -11.08 -15.58 -11.02
C THR A 18 -12.12 -15.30 -9.92
N HIS A 19 -11.74 -15.38 -8.63
CA HIS A 19 -12.59 -15.09 -7.48
C HIS A 19 -12.89 -13.60 -7.25
N TYR A 20 -14.02 -13.30 -6.57
CA TYR A 20 -14.44 -11.98 -6.08
C TYR A 20 -14.85 -10.93 -7.13
N GLY A 21 -14.74 -11.20 -8.43
CA GLY A 21 -15.22 -10.27 -9.47
C GLY A 21 -14.37 -8.98 -9.60
N THR A 22 -14.65 -8.22 -10.66
CA THR A 22 -13.81 -7.07 -11.07
C THR A 22 -13.92 -5.86 -10.14
N SER A 23 -15.10 -5.61 -9.56
CA SER A 23 -15.35 -4.47 -8.68
C SER A 23 -14.54 -4.56 -7.38
N LEU A 24 -14.59 -5.71 -6.70
CA LEU A 24 -13.84 -5.97 -5.46
C LEU A 24 -12.34 -5.91 -5.70
N ARG A 25 -11.85 -6.55 -6.76
CA ARG A 25 -10.41 -6.52 -7.09
C ARG A 25 -9.88 -5.12 -7.36
N ARG A 26 -10.65 -4.25 -8.02
CA ARG A 26 -10.22 -2.86 -8.23
C ARG A 26 -10.08 -2.11 -6.90
N ARG A 27 -11.02 -2.31 -5.96
CA ARG A 27 -10.93 -1.71 -4.62
C ARG A 27 -9.72 -2.22 -3.86
N VAL A 28 -9.54 -3.54 -3.80
CA VAL A 28 -8.41 -4.19 -3.10
C VAL A 28 -7.08 -3.80 -3.72
N ASN A 29 -6.99 -3.67 -5.05
CA ASN A 29 -5.77 -3.21 -5.71
C ASN A 29 -5.44 -1.77 -5.30
N THR A 30 -6.45 -0.90 -5.22
CA THR A 30 -6.24 0.51 -4.81
C THR A 30 -5.77 0.63 -3.37
N THR A 31 -6.35 -0.13 -2.44
CA THR A 31 -5.92 -0.14 -1.03
C THR A 31 -4.59 -0.86 -0.84
N GLY A 32 -4.34 -1.92 -1.59
CA GLY A 32 -3.08 -2.67 -1.56
C GLY A 32 -1.88 -1.84 -2.04
N ILE A 33 -2.04 -1.02 -3.09
CA ILE A 33 -0.99 -0.08 -3.53
C ILE A 33 -0.65 0.88 -2.40
N LYS A 34 -1.66 1.44 -1.73
CA LYS A 34 -1.46 2.41 -0.64
C LYS A 34 -0.77 1.80 0.58
N GLN A 35 -1.07 0.54 0.90
CA GLN A 35 -0.45 -0.20 1.99
C GLN A 35 1.01 -0.58 1.70
N LEU A 36 1.29 -1.01 0.46
CA LEU A 36 2.64 -1.40 0.03
C LEU A 36 3.52 -0.18 -0.27
N ALA A 37 2.92 1.00 -0.45
CA ALA A 37 3.65 2.24 -0.63
C ALA A 37 4.52 2.56 0.59
N ARG A 38 5.72 3.04 0.27
CA ARG A 38 6.71 3.51 1.23
C ARG A 38 6.69 5.02 1.28
N TYR A 39 6.52 5.59 2.46
CA TYR A 39 6.45 7.04 2.69
C TYR A 39 7.70 7.51 3.40
N THR A 40 8.17 8.70 3.07
CA THR A 40 9.26 9.34 3.81
C THR A 40 8.75 9.87 5.14
N HIS A 41 9.38 9.46 6.24
CA HIS A 41 9.04 9.99 7.56
C HIS A 41 9.44 11.47 7.66
N PHE A 42 8.51 12.36 8.03
CA PHE A 42 8.74 13.82 8.02
C PHE A 42 9.88 14.27 8.94
N LEU A 43 10.00 13.66 10.12
CA LEU A 43 11.03 13.99 11.10
C LEU A 43 12.39 13.37 10.71
N CYS A 44 12.41 12.07 10.39
CA CYS A 44 13.66 11.36 10.21
C CYS A 44 14.23 11.45 8.78
N ARG A 45 13.39 11.76 7.78
CA ARG A 45 13.69 12.02 6.35
C ARG A 45 14.43 10.93 5.55
N GLU A 46 15.17 10.06 6.21
CA GLU A 46 15.96 8.98 5.62
C GLU A 46 15.15 7.69 5.47
N ILE A 47 14.11 7.53 6.29
CA ILE A 47 13.39 6.26 6.37
C ILE A 47 12.11 6.28 5.57
N GLN A 48 11.98 5.21 4.78
CA GLN A 48 10.77 4.78 4.12
C GLN A 48 9.93 3.87 5.02
N ILE A 49 8.89 4.43 5.62
CA ILE A 49 7.91 3.72 6.47
C ILE A 49 6.78 3.12 5.62
N LYS A 50 6.24 1.97 6.05
CA LYS A 50 5.05 1.36 5.44
C LYS A 50 3.79 1.99 6.04
N ALA A 51 2.80 2.28 5.20
CA ALA A 51 1.49 2.73 5.67
C ALA A 51 0.67 1.56 6.22
N VAL A 52 0.80 1.35 7.52
CA VAL A 52 -0.02 0.46 8.35
C VAL A 52 -0.55 1.31 9.51
N ALA A 53 -1.66 0.92 10.15
CA ALA A 53 -2.28 1.66 11.27
C ALA A 53 -1.28 2.16 12.34
N PHE A 54 -0.17 1.44 12.53
CA PHE A 54 0.94 1.85 13.38
C PHE A 54 2.26 1.79 12.56
N PRO A 55 2.62 2.88 11.86
CA PRO A 55 3.84 2.94 11.06
C PRO A 55 5.08 2.97 11.96
N TYR A 56 5.83 1.88 11.98
CA TYR A 56 7.09 1.78 12.72
C TYR A 56 8.27 2.40 11.95
N CYS A 57 8.99 3.32 12.59
CA CYS A 57 10.26 3.86 12.12
C CYS A 57 11.40 3.26 12.98
N PRO A 58 12.41 2.60 12.42
CA PRO A 58 13.47 1.98 13.22
C PRO A 58 14.48 2.98 13.80
N THR A 59 14.61 4.19 13.25
CA THR A 59 15.55 5.21 13.77
C THR A 59 14.91 6.18 14.74
N SER A 60 13.62 6.46 14.61
CA SER A 60 12.87 7.25 15.58
C SER A 60 11.96 6.32 16.36
N THR A 61 12.12 6.24 17.68
CA THR A 61 11.23 5.48 18.57
C THR A 61 9.79 5.99 18.57
N GLN A 62 9.54 7.17 17.99
CA GLN A 62 8.19 7.69 17.77
C GLN A 62 7.46 6.89 16.71
N THR A 63 6.27 6.45 17.08
CA THR A 63 5.29 5.96 16.12
C THR A 63 4.27 7.05 15.84
N ALA A 64 4.13 7.43 14.58
CA ALA A 64 3.11 8.37 14.15
C ALA A 64 1.74 7.66 14.12
N GLY A 65 0.70 8.26 14.69
CA GLY A 65 -0.67 7.77 14.46
C GLY A 65 -1.05 7.99 12.99
N GLY A 66 -1.36 6.91 12.27
CA GLY A 66 -1.68 6.96 10.84
C GLY A 66 -3.03 6.29 10.52
N GLY A 67 -3.46 6.41 9.26
CA GLY A 67 -4.63 5.68 8.76
C GLY A 67 -4.33 4.20 8.54
N ALA A 68 -5.38 3.37 8.53
CA ALA A 68 -5.23 1.92 8.35
C ALA A 68 -4.53 1.49 7.05
N TRP A 69 -4.65 2.31 5.99
CA TRP A 69 -4.12 2.02 4.65
C TRP A 69 -3.28 3.17 4.07
N ILE A 70 -3.20 4.32 4.75
CA ILE A 70 -2.52 5.55 4.30
C ILE A 70 -1.85 6.21 5.49
N TYR A 71 -0.65 6.74 5.28
CA TYR A 71 0.13 7.37 6.34
C TYR A 71 -0.59 8.60 6.94
N ASN A 72 -1.01 9.54 6.08
CA ASN A 72 -1.83 10.69 6.47
C ASN A 72 -3.25 10.50 5.93
N SER A 73 -4.23 10.53 6.82
CA SER A 73 -5.64 10.50 6.42
C SER A 73 -6.16 11.92 6.18
N PRO A 74 -6.97 12.19 5.15
CA PRO A 74 -7.47 13.55 4.86
C PRO A 74 -8.39 14.14 5.95
N ALA A 75 -8.87 13.30 6.88
CA ALA A 75 -9.75 13.70 7.96
C ALA A 75 -9.00 14.15 9.23
N GLY A 76 -7.67 14.00 9.27
CA GLY A 76 -6.83 14.35 10.42
C GLY A 76 -5.70 15.29 10.04
#